data_AF-A0A068WTT7-F1
#
_entry.id   AF-A0A068WTT7-F1
#
_cell.length_a   1.000
_cell.length_b   1.000
_cell.length_c   1.000
_cell.angle_alpha   90.00
_cell.angle_beta   90.00
_cell.angle_gamma   90.00
#
_symmetry.space_group_name_H-M   'P 1'
#
loop_
_entity.id
_entity.type
_entity.pdbx_description
1 polymer ?
#
loop_
_entity_poly.entity_id
_entity_poly.type
_entity_poly.pdbx_seq_one_letter_code
_entity_poly.pdbx_strand_id
1 'polypeptide(L)'
;MEGVTSPTPPNFRKMTSVALQAWCAFFVPTYMAGLEASASLQPKRPFRKNIAAEGDTVIVTYCKNEIQLIKLRRGATTQSKCGAIKHNDVIGKPYGSRIATSVGRVNILALDPAIWAISVPHRTQIIYPIDASMIVGQLDLVPGCRVLEAGTGSGALTHALAQAVWPTGHVSTFDFHQERVERAVVEFEEHGLKDVVSVEHRDVLSDGFPEAGSQHNPEGCHAIMIDLPEPWVVIPTIAKCFALSGGRVCVFSPCIEQVQKTCENLRSAGFLDVEVIECISRNYDPVHTVLNVPNLGQDNATDLFNGTYTYKKAQVAEAPGTDSGADKRLARRNEPHLFPPLSNYLTLNENPKGNGQGYRQYGYWAALPRQKDTGHTGYLTFASSIPMTTSVNNPSCDVDNQGDAVE
;
A
#
# COMPACT_ATOMS: atom_id res chain seq x y z
N MET A 1 43.10 -1.08 15.49
CA MET A 1 43.78 -2.35 15.19
C MET A 1 44.01 -3.10 16.49
N GLU A 2 43.04 -3.90 16.91
CA GLU A 2 43.28 -5.13 17.67
C GLU A 2 42.28 -6.13 17.09
N GLY A 3 42.80 -7.13 16.39
CA GLY A 3 42.00 -8.08 15.63
C GLY A 3 41.43 -9.17 16.53
N VAL A 4 40.11 -9.32 16.54
CA VAL A 4 39.46 -10.53 17.05
C VAL A 4 39.67 -11.62 16.00
N THR A 5 40.75 -12.39 16.13
CA THR A 5 40.93 -13.61 15.35
C THR A 5 39.96 -14.67 15.88
N SER A 6 38.96 -15.04 15.09
CA SER A 6 38.14 -16.23 15.37
C SER A 6 39.03 -17.48 15.27
N PRO A 7 39.02 -18.38 16.26
CA PRO A 7 39.82 -19.60 16.18
C PRO A 7 39.27 -20.51 15.10
N THR A 8 40.13 -20.95 14.18
CA THR A 8 39.81 -21.99 13.19
C THR A 8 39.35 -23.27 13.89
N PRO A 9 38.22 -23.89 13.49
CA PRO A 9 37.72 -25.08 14.15
C PRO A 9 38.70 -26.26 13.99
N PRO A 10 38.93 -27.07 15.05
CA PRO A 10 39.85 -28.19 14.99
C PRO A 10 39.32 -29.32 14.10
N ASN A 11 40.24 -30.09 13.53
CA ASN A 11 39.90 -31.22 12.66
C ASN A 11 39.39 -32.41 13.50
N PHE A 12 38.06 -32.52 13.62
CA PHE A 12 37.35 -33.46 14.49
C PHE A 12 37.71 -34.94 14.28
N ARG A 13 38.30 -35.31 13.12
CA ARG A 13 38.70 -36.69 12.82
C ARG A 13 39.92 -37.20 13.61
N LYS A 14 40.64 -36.33 14.32
CA LYS A 14 41.87 -36.70 15.08
C LYS A 14 41.75 -36.53 16.61
N MET A 15 40.58 -36.18 17.13
CA MET A 15 40.38 -35.98 18.58
C MET A 15 40.03 -37.30 19.29
N THR A 16 40.63 -37.52 20.46
CA THR A 16 40.24 -38.59 21.39
C THR A 16 38.90 -38.24 22.06
N SER A 17 38.13 -39.23 22.53
CA SER A 17 36.78 -38.96 23.08
C SER A 17 36.80 -38.02 24.30
N VAL A 18 37.88 -38.04 25.07
CA VAL A 18 38.10 -37.15 26.22
C VAL A 18 38.32 -35.70 25.77
N ALA A 19 39.08 -35.50 24.69
CA ALA A 19 39.29 -34.17 24.12
C ALA A 19 38.02 -33.59 23.48
N LEU A 20 37.17 -34.45 22.91
CA LEU A 20 35.87 -34.06 22.36
C LEU A 20 34.88 -33.64 23.47
N GLN A 21 34.84 -34.39 24.58
CA GLN A 21 34.00 -34.05 25.74
C GLN A 21 34.46 -32.74 26.41
N ALA A 22 35.76 -32.53 26.57
CA ALA A 22 36.29 -31.27 27.13
C ALA A 22 36.00 -30.07 26.23
N TRP A 23 36.12 -30.23 24.91
CA TRP A 23 35.79 -29.18 23.94
C TRP A 23 34.29 -28.86 23.95
N CYS A 24 33.41 -29.88 23.97
CA CYS A 24 31.97 -29.67 24.10
C CYS A 24 31.58 -29.00 25.42
N ALA A 25 32.19 -29.37 26.55
CA ALA A 25 31.86 -28.83 27.85
C ALA A 25 32.28 -27.35 28.03
N PHE A 26 33.39 -26.93 27.42
CA PHE A 26 33.89 -25.56 27.55
C PHE A 26 33.43 -24.64 26.42
N PHE A 27 33.49 -25.07 25.16
CA PHE A 27 33.25 -24.17 24.03
C PHE A 27 31.76 -24.04 23.67
N VAL A 28 30.95 -25.08 23.86
CA VAL A 28 29.52 -25.00 23.50
C VAL A 28 28.77 -23.99 24.40
N PRO A 29 28.94 -23.97 25.73
CA PRO A 29 28.29 -22.96 26.56
C PRO A 29 28.77 -21.54 26.24
N THR A 30 30.06 -21.33 25.98
CA THR A 30 30.60 -20.00 25.65
C THR A 30 30.16 -19.53 24.26
N TYR A 31 30.05 -20.44 23.29
CA TYR A 31 29.54 -20.14 21.95
C TYR A 31 28.03 -19.86 21.97
N MET A 32 27.26 -20.62 22.77
CA MET A 32 25.83 -20.39 22.98
C MET A 32 25.58 -19.09 23.76
N ALA A 33 26.36 -18.78 24.79
CA ALA A 33 26.32 -17.51 25.51
C ALA A 33 26.72 -16.33 24.61
N GLY A 34 27.68 -16.53 23.69
CA GLY A 34 28.03 -15.55 22.66
C GLY A 34 26.90 -15.31 21.65
N LEU A 35 26.16 -16.34 21.27
CA LEU A 35 24.95 -16.24 20.45
C LEU A 35 23.81 -15.52 21.18
N GLU A 36 23.56 -15.82 22.45
CA GLU A 36 22.56 -15.15 23.29
C GLU A 36 22.93 -13.67 23.55
N ALA A 37 24.21 -13.38 23.82
CA ALA A 37 24.70 -12.01 23.95
C ALA A 37 24.62 -11.24 22.61
N SER A 38 24.89 -11.88 21.47
CA SER A 38 24.74 -11.27 20.14
C SER A 38 23.27 -11.01 19.78
N ALA A 39 22.34 -11.86 20.25
CA ALA A 39 20.91 -11.68 20.03
C ALA A 39 20.35 -10.47 20.79
N SER A 40 20.96 -10.09 21.92
CA SER A 40 20.58 -8.92 22.72
C SER A 40 21.04 -7.57 22.13
N LEU A 41 21.95 -7.59 21.15
CA LEU A 41 22.58 -6.41 20.54
C LEU A 41 22.27 -6.24 19.04
N GLN A 42 21.43 -7.10 18.45
CA GLN A 42 20.94 -6.88 17.09
C GLN A 42 19.92 -5.74 17.11
N PRO A 43 20.08 -4.68 16.28
CA PRO A 43 19.06 -3.64 16.16
C PRO A 43 17.72 -4.31 15.82
N LYS A 44 16.66 -3.88 16.50
CA LYS A 44 15.31 -4.38 16.23
C LYS A 44 15.05 -4.18 14.75
N ARG A 45 14.81 -5.26 14.01
CA ARG A 45 14.44 -5.16 12.59
C ARG A 45 12.97 -4.78 12.51
N PRO A 46 12.57 -3.53 12.18
CA PRO A 46 11.15 -3.16 12.12
C PRO A 46 10.42 -3.92 11.01
N PHE A 47 11.10 -4.20 9.91
CA PHE A 47 10.53 -4.82 8.72
C PHE A 47 10.99 -6.27 8.54
N ARG A 48 10.17 -7.06 7.85
CA ARG A 48 10.43 -8.46 7.47
C ARG A 48 10.83 -9.37 8.65
N LYS A 49 10.16 -9.19 9.80
CA LYS A 49 10.28 -10.14 10.92
C LYS A 49 9.69 -11.49 10.51
N ASN A 50 10.34 -12.56 10.95
CA ASN A 50 9.91 -13.94 10.65
C ASN A 50 9.09 -14.55 11.79
N ILE A 51 9.38 -14.17 13.04
CA ILE A 51 8.77 -14.74 14.24
C ILE A 51 8.14 -13.60 15.04
N ALA A 52 6.91 -13.80 15.51
CA ALA A 52 6.22 -12.86 16.36
C ALA A 52 6.83 -12.86 17.77
N ALA A 53 7.21 -11.69 18.28
CA ALA A 53 7.78 -11.51 19.60
C ALA A 53 6.85 -10.69 20.50
N GLU A 54 7.14 -10.72 21.81
CA GLU A 54 6.49 -9.82 22.75
C GLU A 54 6.84 -8.36 22.43
N GLY A 55 5.85 -7.48 22.55
CA GLY A 55 5.96 -6.07 22.21
C GLY A 55 5.66 -5.74 20.74
N ASP A 56 5.64 -6.73 19.85
CA ASP A 56 5.32 -6.50 18.44
C ASP A 56 3.86 -6.07 18.25
N THR A 57 3.65 -5.04 17.43
CA THR A 57 2.35 -4.77 16.82
C THR A 57 2.16 -5.69 15.63
N VAL A 58 1.09 -6.49 15.65
CA VAL A 58 0.79 -7.46 14.60
C VAL A 58 -0.57 -7.21 13.98
N ILE A 59 -0.68 -7.56 12.71
CA ILE A 59 -1.92 -7.48 11.93
C ILE A 59 -2.64 -8.82 12.09
N VAL A 60 -3.87 -8.76 12.61
CA VAL A 60 -4.78 -9.91 12.70
C VAL A 60 -5.80 -9.79 11.58
N THR A 61 -5.88 -10.81 10.73
CA THR A 61 -6.88 -10.87 9.66
C THR A 61 -7.64 -12.19 9.66
N TYR A 62 -8.95 -12.09 9.56
CA TYR A 62 -9.86 -13.24 9.44
C TYR A 62 -10.41 -13.37 8.01
N CYS A 63 -10.90 -12.26 7.46
CA CYS A 63 -11.47 -12.15 6.13
C CYS A 63 -10.84 -10.99 5.35
N LYS A 64 -11.07 -10.98 4.03
CA LYS A 64 -10.74 -9.84 3.17
C LYS A 64 -11.38 -8.57 3.77
N ASN A 65 -10.56 -7.58 4.10
CA ASN A 65 -10.91 -6.27 4.67
C ASN A 65 -11.30 -6.24 6.17
N GLU A 66 -11.23 -7.35 6.90
CA GLU A 66 -11.34 -7.30 8.37
C GLU A 66 -9.95 -7.41 9.00
N ILE A 67 -9.42 -6.24 9.36
CA ILE A 67 -8.09 -6.06 9.94
C ILE A 67 -8.24 -5.54 11.36
N GLN A 68 -7.50 -6.14 12.29
CA GLN A 68 -7.35 -5.65 13.65
C GLN A 68 -5.86 -5.60 14.00
N LEU A 69 -5.41 -4.48 14.54
CA LEU A 69 -4.05 -4.31 15.02
C LEU A 69 -4.01 -4.65 16.51
N ILE A 70 -3.07 -5.50 16.92
CA ILE A 70 -2.89 -5.86 18.32
C ILE A 70 -1.42 -5.74 18.72
N LYS A 71 -1.15 -5.23 19.91
CA LYS A 71 0.19 -5.27 20.51
C LYS A 71 0.34 -6.52 21.38
N LEU A 72 1.31 -7.36 21.03
CA LEU A 72 1.54 -8.62 21.74
C LEU A 72 2.13 -8.36 23.13
N ARG A 73 1.52 -8.97 24.14
CA ARG A 73 1.89 -8.88 25.56
C ARG A 73 1.65 -10.24 26.20
N ARG A 74 2.64 -10.79 26.91
CA ARG A 74 2.46 -12.10 27.56
C ARG A 74 1.32 -12.08 28.57
N GLY A 75 0.54 -13.16 28.61
CA GLY A 75 -0.62 -13.31 29.49
C GLY A 75 -1.86 -12.51 29.08
N ALA A 76 -1.76 -11.60 28.10
CA ALA A 76 -2.90 -10.85 27.61
C ALA A 76 -3.75 -11.64 26.61
N THR A 77 -5.01 -11.25 26.50
CA THR A 77 -5.99 -11.79 25.54
C THR A 77 -6.75 -10.64 24.90
N THR A 78 -6.85 -10.64 23.57
CA THR A 78 -7.61 -9.64 22.82
C THR A 78 -8.89 -10.25 22.28
N GLN A 79 -10.01 -9.55 22.43
CA GLN A 79 -11.28 -9.95 21.83
C GLN A 79 -11.35 -9.49 20.36
N SER A 80 -11.85 -10.38 19.51
CA SER A 80 -12.10 -10.11 18.09
C SER A 80 -13.47 -10.64 17.70
N LYS A 81 -13.96 -10.28 16.51
CA LYS A 81 -15.21 -10.85 15.95
C LYS A 81 -15.15 -12.38 15.83
N CYS A 82 -13.95 -12.94 15.74
CA CYS A 82 -13.70 -14.36 15.60
C CYS A 82 -13.43 -15.04 16.95
N GLY A 83 -13.68 -14.36 18.07
CA GLY A 83 -13.44 -14.86 19.41
C GLY A 83 -12.12 -14.37 20.03
N ALA A 84 -11.79 -14.92 21.18
CA ALA A 84 -10.65 -14.51 21.99
C ALA A 84 -9.32 -15.00 21.39
N ILE A 85 -8.34 -14.09 21.25
CA ILE A 85 -6.97 -14.36 20.79
C ILE A 85 -6.04 -14.26 22.00
N LYS A 86 -5.50 -15.41 22.44
CA LYS A 86 -4.49 -15.43 23.51
C LYS A 86 -3.13 -15.07 22.93
N HIS A 87 -2.47 -14.06 23.48
CA HIS A 87 -1.20 -13.59 22.92
C HIS A 87 -0.07 -14.62 23.05
N ASN A 88 -0.12 -15.45 24.09
CA ASN A 88 0.82 -16.56 24.27
C ASN A 88 0.74 -17.60 23.14
N ASP A 89 -0.41 -17.72 22.47
CA ASP A 89 -0.57 -18.62 21.32
C ASP A 89 -0.02 -18.02 20.02
N VAL A 90 0.33 -16.72 20.02
CA VAL A 90 0.91 -16.00 18.88
C VAL A 90 2.42 -15.84 19.03
N ILE A 91 2.88 -15.45 20.22
CA ILE A 91 4.30 -15.21 20.51
C ILE A 91 5.11 -16.49 20.26
N GLY A 92 6.23 -16.35 19.55
CA GLY A 92 7.13 -17.44 19.17
C GLY A 92 6.72 -18.18 17.89
N LYS A 93 5.56 -17.86 17.30
CA LYS A 93 5.16 -18.46 16.02
C LYS A 93 5.64 -17.64 14.82
N PRO A 94 5.85 -18.29 13.66
CA PRO A 94 6.15 -17.58 12.44
C PRO A 94 5.00 -16.66 12.02
N TYR A 95 5.32 -15.48 11.47
CA TYR A 95 4.32 -14.67 10.79
C TYR A 95 3.73 -15.43 9.59
N GLY A 96 2.46 -15.19 9.31
CA GLY A 96 1.63 -16.00 8.41
C GLY A 96 0.93 -17.18 9.09
N SER A 97 1.24 -17.47 10.35
CA SER A 97 0.60 -18.57 11.09
C SER A 97 -0.90 -18.36 11.27
N ARG A 98 -1.66 -19.46 11.17
CA ARG A 98 -3.07 -19.53 11.55
C ARG A 98 -3.20 -19.89 13.03
N ILE A 99 -3.85 -19.03 13.78
CA ILE A 99 -4.04 -19.16 15.23
C ILE A 99 -5.51 -19.48 15.50
N ALA A 100 -5.74 -20.51 16.30
CA ALA A 100 -7.07 -20.86 16.76
C ALA A 100 -7.58 -19.81 17.75
N THR A 101 -8.84 -19.44 17.62
CA THR A 101 -9.56 -18.57 18.55
C THR A 101 -10.72 -19.35 19.17
N SER A 102 -11.49 -18.74 20.08
CA SER A 102 -12.64 -19.41 20.68
C SER A 102 -13.78 -19.74 19.71
N VAL A 103 -13.88 -19.04 18.57
CA VAL A 103 -14.97 -19.22 17.58
C VAL A 103 -14.45 -19.65 16.20
N GLY A 104 -13.16 -19.51 15.90
CA GLY A 104 -12.62 -19.79 14.57
C GLY A 104 -11.09 -19.81 14.51
N ARG A 105 -10.54 -19.22 13.44
CA ARG A 105 -9.09 -19.10 13.22
C ARG A 105 -8.76 -17.77 12.58
N VAL A 106 -7.69 -17.13 13.01
CA VAL A 106 -7.18 -15.88 12.43
C VAL A 106 -5.78 -16.08 11.86
N ASN A 107 -5.39 -15.28 10.86
CA ASN A 107 -4.01 -15.23 10.38
C ASN A 107 -3.29 -14.05 11.04
N ILE A 108 -2.04 -14.27 11.45
CA ILE A 108 -1.19 -13.23 12.06
C ILE A 108 -0.14 -12.80 11.05
N LEU A 109 -0.15 -11.53 10.66
CA LEU A 109 0.80 -10.94 9.73
C LEU A 109 1.74 -9.99 10.47
N ALA A 110 2.97 -9.87 9.98
CA ALA A 110 3.89 -8.84 10.43
C ALA A 110 3.33 -7.47 10.08
N LEU A 111 3.75 -6.44 10.82
CA LEU A 111 3.40 -5.07 10.46
C LEU A 111 3.90 -4.79 9.04
N ASP A 112 2.96 -4.38 8.18
CA ASP A 112 3.19 -4.08 6.77
C ASP A 112 2.70 -2.65 6.50
N PRO A 113 3.50 -1.76 5.93
CA PRO A 113 3.11 -0.37 5.68
C PRO A 113 1.83 -0.22 4.84
N ALA A 114 1.60 -1.08 3.84
CA ALA A 114 0.43 -0.99 2.98
C ALA A 114 -0.84 -1.40 3.73
N ILE A 115 -0.77 -2.46 4.55
CA ILE A 115 -1.89 -2.88 5.40
C ILE A 115 -2.08 -1.90 6.57
N TRP A 116 -1.01 -1.36 7.13
CA TRP A 116 -1.05 -0.31 8.15
C TRP A 116 -1.79 0.92 7.63
N ALA A 117 -1.48 1.41 6.43
CA ALA A 117 -2.13 2.57 5.85
C ALA A 117 -3.66 2.41 5.74
N ILE A 118 -4.18 1.21 5.46
CA ILE A 118 -5.63 0.97 5.38
C ILE A 118 -6.28 0.61 6.74
N SER A 119 -5.48 0.47 7.81
CA SER A 119 -5.96 0.08 9.15
C SER A 119 -5.64 1.09 10.25
N VAL A 120 -4.85 2.12 9.94
CA VAL A 120 -4.49 3.19 10.88
C VAL A 120 -5.76 3.89 11.38
N PRO A 121 -5.84 4.21 12.69
CA PRO A 121 -6.88 5.11 13.19
C PRO A 121 -6.75 6.47 12.51
N HIS A 122 -7.68 6.79 11.62
CA HIS A 122 -7.67 8.06 10.88
C HIS A 122 -7.82 9.23 11.84
N ARG A 123 -6.76 10.04 11.95
CA ARG A 123 -6.76 11.34 12.63
C ARG A 123 -6.84 12.48 11.62
N THR A 124 -6.20 12.26 10.50
CA THR A 124 -6.14 13.15 9.34
C THR A 124 -6.53 12.36 8.12
N GLN A 125 -6.67 13.08 7.03
CA GLN A 125 -6.58 12.48 5.72
C GLN A 125 -5.19 11.83 5.54
N ILE A 126 -5.10 10.71 4.81
CA ILE A 126 -3.88 9.89 4.69
C ILE A 126 -3.51 9.62 3.25
N ILE A 127 -2.23 9.44 2.94
CA ILE A 127 -1.83 8.92 1.63
C ILE A 127 -2.02 7.40 1.60
N TYR A 128 -2.78 6.90 0.61
CA TYR A 128 -3.03 5.47 0.46
C TYR A 128 -1.84 4.75 -0.21
N PRO A 129 -1.74 3.41 -0.11
CA PRO A 129 -0.60 2.64 -0.63
C PRO A 129 -0.27 2.85 -2.11
N ILE A 130 -1.27 3.18 -2.93
CA ILE A 130 -1.09 3.38 -4.37
C ILE A 130 -0.33 4.67 -4.65
N ASP A 131 -0.78 5.78 -4.08
CA ASP A 131 -0.05 7.05 -4.14
C ASP A 131 1.31 6.92 -3.45
N ALA A 132 1.37 6.27 -2.28
CA ALA A 132 2.63 6.04 -1.57
C ALA A 132 3.65 5.25 -2.41
N SER A 133 3.20 4.25 -3.17
CA SER A 133 4.08 3.49 -4.07
C SER A 133 4.64 4.36 -5.19
N MET A 134 3.83 5.27 -5.74
CA MET A 134 4.25 6.23 -6.75
C MET A 134 5.20 7.28 -6.17
N ILE A 135 4.94 7.79 -4.96
CA ILE A 135 5.83 8.71 -4.24
C ILE A 135 7.19 8.06 -4.02
N VAL A 136 7.23 6.84 -3.47
CA VAL A 136 8.49 6.12 -3.21
C VAL A 136 9.28 5.90 -4.50
N GLY A 137 8.62 5.47 -5.58
CA GLY A 137 9.28 5.24 -6.87
C GLY A 137 9.74 6.52 -7.56
N GLN A 138 8.90 7.56 -7.61
CA GLN A 138 9.23 8.82 -8.26
C GLN A 138 10.15 9.72 -7.42
N LEU A 139 10.30 9.50 -6.12
CA LEU A 139 11.37 10.12 -5.33
C LEU A 139 12.69 9.34 -5.40
N ASP A 140 12.74 8.22 -6.15
CA ASP A 140 13.89 7.33 -6.28
C ASP A 140 14.46 6.91 -4.91
N LEU A 141 13.55 6.53 -3.99
CA LEU A 141 13.95 6.17 -2.64
C LEU A 141 14.55 4.76 -2.62
N VAL A 142 15.79 4.68 -2.16
CA VAL A 142 16.54 3.45 -1.94
C VAL A 142 17.08 3.39 -0.51
N PRO A 143 17.51 2.21 -0.02
CA PRO A 143 18.15 2.10 1.28
C PRO A 143 19.33 3.08 1.43
N GLY A 144 19.35 3.86 2.52
CA GLY A 144 20.32 4.94 2.72
C GLY A 144 19.80 6.34 2.38
N CYS A 145 18.65 6.46 1.72
CA CYS A 145 18.07 7.77 1.43
C CYS A 145 17.65 8.51 2.71
N ARG A 146 17.76 9.84 2.70
CA ARG A 146 17.30 10.72 3.78
C ARG A 146 16.13 11.55 3.27
N VAL A 147 15.02 11.50 3.99
CA VAL A 147 13.76 12.10 3.54
C VAL A 147 13.30 13.11 4.58
N LEU A 148 12.94 14.30 4.14
CA LEU A 148 12.16 15.24 4.95
C LEU A 148 10.68 15.09 4.57
N GLU A 149 9.80 14.96 5.54
CA GLU A 149 8.34 14.85 5.35
C GLU A 149 7.66 15.96 6.16
N ALA A 150 6.83 16.78 5.55
CA ALA A 150 5.97 17.71 6.30
C ALA A 150 4.50 17.44 6.04
N GLY A 151 3.81 17.26 7.16
CA GLY A 151 2.52 16.60 7.27
C GLY A 151 2.69 15.17 7.82
N THR A 152 3.21 14.98 9.05
CA THR A 152 3.26 13.63 9.66
C THR A 152 1.88 12.98 9.70
N GLY A 153 0.86 13.75 10.10
CA GLY A 153 -0.54 13.33 10.06
C GLY A 153 -0.81 12.05 10.86
N SER A 154 -1.32 11.02 10.18
CA SER A 154 -1.56 9.70 10.79
C SER A 154 -0.37 8.74 10.64
N GLY A 155 0.74 9.17 10.03
CA GLY A 155 1.97 8.37 9.88
C GLY A 155 1.87 7.23 8.85
N ALA A 156 0.81 7.19 8.03
CA ALA A 156 0.62 6.14 7.02
C ALA A 156 1.74 6.15 5.96
N LEU A 157 2.03 7.34 5.40
CA LEU A 157 3.11 7.52 4.42
C LEU A 157 4.49 7.32 5.06
N THR A 158 4.70 7.85 6.27
CA THR A 158 5.96 7.70 7.02
C THR A 158 6.39 6.23 7.14
N HIS A 159 5.46 5.29 7.32
CA HIS A 159 5.79 3.85 7.36
C HIS A 159 6.31 3.34 6.01
N ALA A 160 5.75 3.79 4.89
CA ALA A 160 6.20 3.43 3.55
C ALA A 160 7.56 4.04 3.23
N LEU A 161 7.77 5.32 3.58
CA LEU A 161 9.06 6.00 3.45
C LEU A 161 10.14 5.30 4.28
N ALA A 162 9.85 4.99 5.55
CA ALA A 162 10.77 4.28 6.43
C ALA A 162 11.14 2.90 5.87
N GLN A 163 10.19 2.18 5.28
CA GLN A 163 10.45 0.89 4.63
C GLN A 163 11.38 1.03 3.42
N ALA A 164 11.22 2.08 2.62
CA ALA A 164 12.02 2.30 1.42
C ALA A 164 13.48 2.64 1.75
N VAL A 165 13.72 3.40 2.83
CA VAL A 165 15.06 3.90 3.16
C VAL A 165 15.83 3.03 4.17
N TRP A 166 15.16 2.12 4.87
CA TRP A 166 15.80 1.16 5.77
C TRP A 166 16.74 0.20 5.01
N PRO A 167 17.90 -0.22 5.58
CA PRO A 167 18.33 -0.08 6.97
C PRO A 167 19.22 1.11 7.32
N THR A 168 19.73 1.83 6.33
CA THR A 168 20.77 2.86 6.53
C THR A 168 20.28 4.29 6.29
N GLY A 169 19.06 4.45 5.80
CA GLY A 169 18.44 5.75 5.57
C GLY A 169 17.62 6.22 6.76
N HIS A 170 17.05 7.42 6.64
CA HIS A 170 16.33 8.08 7.72
C HIS A 170 15.18 8.95 7.20
N VAL A 171 14.08 9.01 7.94
CA VAL A 171 12.94 9.90 7.67
C VAL A 171 12.80 10.89 8.82
N SER A 172 12.92 12.17 8.53
CA SER A 172 12.63 13.25 9.47
C SER A 172 11.29 13.87 9.10
N THR A 173 10.31 13.70 9.99
CA THR A 173 8.91 14.08 9.74
C THR A 173 8.46 15.17 10.69
N PHE A 174 7.71 16.15 10.19
CA PHE A 174 7.34 17.38 10.88
C PHE A 174 5.82 17.55 10.91
N ASP A 175 5.29 17.89 12.10
CA ASP A 175 3.88 18.25 12.28
C ASP A 175 3.79 19.47 13.22
N PHE A 176 2.92 20.42 12.87
CA PHE A 176 2.70 21.63 13.66
C PHE A 176 1.80 21.38 14.87
N HIS A 177 1.15 20.22 14.96
CA HIS A 177 0.23 19.90 16.05
C HIS A 177 0.89 18.99 17.07
N GLN A 178 1.27 19.55 18.21
CA GLN A 178 1.97 18.86 19.31
C GLN A 178 1.37 17.49 19.68
N GLU A 179 0.04 17.38 19.84
CA GLU A 179 -0.61 16.10 20.18
C GLU A 179 -0.37 15.01 19.12
N ARG A 180 -0.31 15.38 17.83
CA ARG A 180 -0.04 14.42 16.74
C ARG A 180 1.40 13.96 16.79
N VAL A 181 2.33 14.86 17.10
CA VAL A 181 3.76 14.55 17.28
C VAL A 181 3.95 13.55 18.41
N GLU A 182 3.41 13.85 19.60
CA GLU A 182 3.54 12.98 20.78
C GLU A 182 3.00 11.56 20.50
N ARG A 183 1.85 11.48 19.83
CA ARG A 183 1.27 10.19 19.43
C ARG A 183 2.10 9.47 18.39
N ALA A 184 2.59 10.17 17.37
CA ALA A 184 3.42 9.58 16.32
C ALA A 184 4.73 9.03 16.88
N VAL A 185 5.37 9.74 17.84
CA VAL A 185 6.57 9.26 18.54
C VAL A 185 6.30 7.93 19.23
N VAL A 186 5.20 7.83 19.99
CA VAL A 186 4.81 6.58 20.65
C VAL A 186 4.56 5.48 19.63
N GLU A 187 3.74 5.75 18.59
CA GLU A 187 3.40 4.76 17.56
C GLU A 187 4.66 4.24 16.83
N PHE A 188 5.57 5.13 16.41
CA PHE A 188 6.81 4.71 15.74
C PHE A 188 7.74 3.94 16.67
N GLU A 189 7.81 4.27 17.95
CA GLU A 189 8.56 3.47 18.92
C GLU A 189 7.94 2.08 19.14
N GLU A 190 6.61 1.99 19.25
CA GLU A 190 5.89 0.73 19.36
C GLU A 190 6.07 -0.16 18.12
N HIS A 191 6.20 0.45 16.94
CA HIS A 191 6.45 -0.25 15.68
C HIS A 191 7.93 -0.57 15.42
N GLY A 192 8.83 -0.14 16.31
CA GLY A 192 10.27 -0.35 16.17
C GLY A 192 10.92 0.51 15.10
N LEU A 193 10.29 1.62 14.72
CA LEU A 193 10.76 2.57 13.70
C LEU A 193 11.60 3.72 14.27
N LYS A 194 11.80 3.77 15.59
CA LYS A 194 12.57 4.81 16.29
C LYS A 194 13.96 5.07 15.69
N ASP A 195 14.62 4.02 15.20
CA ASP A 195 15.98 4.12 14.67
C ASP A 195 16.01 4.63 13.21
N VAL A 196 14.86 4.74 12.55
CA VAL A 196 14.71 5.13 11.13
C VAL A 196 13.90 6.42 10.98
N VAL A 197 13.06 6.74 11.97
CA VAL A 197 12.12 7.86 11.91
C VAL A 197 12.33 8.76 13.12
N SER A 198 12.55 10.04 12.85
CA SER A 198 12.52 11.11 13.85
C SER A 198 11.31 12.01 13.61
N VAL A 199 10.54 12.30 14.65
CA VAL A 199 9.40 13.23 14.59
C VAL A 199 9.76 14.50 15.34
N GLU A 200 9.48 15.65 14.75
CA GLU A 200 9.68 16.95 15.38
C GLU A 200 8.40 17.78 15.32
N HIS A 201 8.12 18.48 16.42
CA HIS A 201 7.09 19.50 16.44
C HIS A 201 7.62 20.79 15.82
N ARG A 202 7.14 21.11 14.63
CA ARG A 202 7.59 22.26 13.85
C ARG A 202 6.48 22.73 12.91
N ASP A 203 6.24 24.04 12.89
CA ASP A 203 5.43 24.64 11.84
C ASP A 203 6.31 24.95 10.64
N VAL A 204 6.37 24.02 9.69
CA VAL A 204 7.22 24.15 8.51
C VAL A 204 6.82 25.34 7.63
N LEU A 205 5.57 25.82 7.68
CA LEU A 205 5.15 27.00 6.91
C LEU A 205 5.76 28.29 7.47
N SER A 206 5.97 28.36 8.79
CA SER A 206 6.55 29.52 9.48
C SER A 206 8.07 29.40 9.62
N ASP A 207 8.54 28.23 10.05
CA ASP A 207 9.94 27.98 10.44
C ASP A 207 10.79 27.41 9.29
N GLY A 208 10.15 26.92 8.22
CA GLY A 208 10.81 26.23 7.12
C GLY A 208 11.31 24.82 7.46
N PHE A 209 11.73 24.10 6.42
CA PHE A 209 12.43 22.84 6.58
C PHE A 209 13.87 23.05 7.09
N PRO A 210 14.44 22.08 7.85
CA PRO A 210 15.83 22.17 8.28
C PRO A 210 16.80 22.15 7.09
N GLU A 211 17.57 23.22 6.93
CA GLU A 211 18.61 23.34 5.90
C GLU A 211 19.72 22.28 6.07
N ALA A 212 20.42 21.94 4.99
CA ALA A 212 21.54 21.03 5.02
C ALA A 212 22.65 21.55 5.96
N GLY A 213 23.19 20.68 6.82
CA GLY A 213 24.17 21.04 7.85
C GLY A 213 23.55 21.43 9.20
N SER A 214 22.23 21.54 9.29
CA SER A 214 21.54 21.77 10.57
C SER A 214 21.48 20.51 11.43
N GLN A 215 21.12 20.66 12.72
CA GLN A 215 21.00 19.54 13.66
C GLN A 215 20.03 18.45 13.17
N HIS A 216 18.95 18.83 12.50
CA HIS A 216 17.91 17.92 12.03
C HIS A 216 18.08 17.51 10.56
N ASN A 217 19.13 17.98 9.89
CA ASN A 217 19.45 17.63 8.51
C ASN A 217 20.98 17.78 8.23
N PRO A 218 21.85 17.06 8.96
CA PRO A 218 23.29 17.34 8.96
C PRO A 218 23.98 17.09 7.63
N GLU A 219 23.53 16.09 6.87
CA GLU A 219 24.13 15.70 5.58
C GLU A 219 23.31 16.19 4.36
N GLY A 220 22.24 16.96 4.58
CA GLY A 220 21.25 17.28 3.56
C GLY A 220 20.38 16.07 3.18
N CYS A 221 19.15 16.30 2.74
CA CYS A 221 18.23 15.23 2.34
C CYS A 221 18.40 14.86 0.86
N HIS A 222 17.92 13.67 0.49
CA HIS A 222 17.83 13.23 -0.91
C HIS A 222 16.42 13.46 -1.47
N ALA A 223 15.41 13.47 -0.60
CA ALA A 223 14.04 13.71 -1.01
C ALA A 223 13.25 14.54 0.01
N ILE A 224 12.24 15.27 -0.47
CA ILE A 224 11.30 16.02 0.35
C ILE A 224 9.88 15.64 -0.05
N MET A 225 9.05 15.29 0.92
CA MET A 225 7.62 15.07 0.77
C MET A 225 6.84 16.18 1.48
N ILE A 226 5.90 16.81 0.78
CA ILE A 226 5.10 17.92 1.30
C ILE A 226 3.61 17.58 1.16
N ASP A 227 2.93 17.43 2.30
CA ASP A 227 1.48 17.30 2.43
C ASP A 227 0.97 18.40 3.37
N LEU A 228 0.89 19.62 2.83
CA LEU A 228 0.54 20.85 3.55
C LEU A 228 -0.54 21.62 2.78
N PRO A 229 -1.34 22.47 3.46
CA PRO A 229 -2.37 23.26 2.79
C PRO A 229 -1.81 24.32 1.82
N GLU A 230 -0.64 24.88 2.12
CA GLU A 230 0.00 25.97 1.36
C GLU A 230 1.47 25.64 1.03
N PRO A 231 1.73 24.58 0.23
CA PRO A 231 3.10 24.10 0.00
C PRO A 231 3.99 25.12 -0.71
N TRP A 232 3.42 26.04 -1.49
CA TRP A 232 4.16 27.10 -2.19
C TRP A 232 4.92 28.05 -1.27
N VAL A 233 4.53 28.17 0.01
CA VAL A 233 5.21 29.05 0.98
C VAL A 233 6.65 28.58 1.22
N VAL A 234 6.88 27.26 1.22
CA VAL A 234 8.17 26.67 1.61
C VAL A 234 9.04 26.32 0.42
N ILE A 235 8.45 26.13 -0.77
CA ILE A 235 9.16 25.77 -2.01
C ILE A 235 10.37 26.67 -2.31
N PRO A 236 10.34 28.01 -2.10
CA PRO A 236 11.51 28.85 -2.36
C PRO A 236 12.74 28.53 -1.50
N THR A 237 12.58 27.86 -0.36
CA THR A 237 13.67 27.61 0.60
C THR A 237 14.16 26.15 0.60
N ILE A 238 13.35 25.20 0.11
CA ILE A 238 13.68 23.77 0.21
C ILE A 238 14.91 23.34 -0.61
N ALA A 239 15.33 24.12 -1.60
CA ALA A 239 16.57 23.87 -2.35
C ALA A 239 17.80 23.75 -1.43
N LYS A 240 17.82 24.51 -0.32
CA LYS A 240 18.90 24.49 0.67
C LYS A 240 18.89 23.27 1.60
N CYS A 241 17.82 22.48 1.57
CA CYS A 241 17.67 21.28 2.40
C CYS A 241 18.35 20.06 1.76
N PHE A 242 18.56 20.07 0.45
CA PHE A 242 19.13 18.93 -0.26
C PHE A 242 20.62 18.76 0.01
N ALA A 243 21.07 17.52 -0.10
CA ALA A 243 22.49 17.19 -0.17
C ALA A 243 23.15 17.84 -1.41
N LEU A 244 24.48 17.86 -1.43
CA LEU A 244 25.26 18.43 -2.55
C LEU A 244 24.99 17.75 -3.91
N SER A 245 24.48 16.51 -3.89
CA SER A 245 24.04 15.77 -5.09
C SER A 245 22.71 16.25 -5.66
N GLY A 246 22.01 17.15 -4.96
CA GLY A 246 20.63 17.52 -5.28
C GLY A 246 19.64 16.50 -4.72
N GLY A 247 18.41 16.56 -5.21
CA GLY A 247 17.36 15.64 -4.79
C GLY A 247 16.02 15.90 -5.45
N ARG A 248 14.99 15.15 -5.03
CA ARG A 248 13.64 15.23 -5.60
C ARG A 248 12.61 15.69 -4.58
N VAL A 249 11.60 16.42 -5.01
CA VAL A 249 10.47 16.83 -4.18
C VAL A 249 9.19 16.24 -4.73
N CYS A 250 8.30 15.82 -3.82
CA CYS A 250 6.92 15.49 -4.13
C CYS A 250 6.00 16.36 -3.27
N VAL A 251 5.02 16.98 -3.92
CA VAL A 251 3.98 17.77 -3.26
C VAL A 251 2.64 17.12 -3.54
N PHE A 252 1.91 16.77 -2.48
CA PHE A 252 0.53 16.32 -2.58
C PHE A 252 -0.43 17.51 -2.49
N SER A 253 -1.46 17.54 -3.35
CA SER A 253 -2.49 18.57 -3.31
C SER A 253 -3.85 18.04 -3.79
N PRO A 254 -4.94 18.22 -3.03
CA PRO A 254 -6.27 17.79 -3.46
C PRO A 254 -6.88 18.67 -4.55
N CYS A 255 -6.55 19.97 -4.59
CA CYS A 255 -7.15 20.93 -5.51
C CYS A 255 -6.19 21.35 -6.63
N ILE A 256 -6.70 21.51 -7.85
CA ILE A 256 -5.88 21.84 -9.02
C ILE A 256 -5.28 23.25 -8.93
N GLU A 257 -5.93 24.17 -8.23
CA GLU A 257 -5.44 25.54 -7.99
C GLU A 257 -4.20 25.53 -7.07
N GLN A 258 -4.13 24.58 -6.14
CA GLN A 258 -2.93 24.37 -5.32
C GLN A 258 -1.78 23.83 -6.17
N VAL A 259 -2.09 22.91 -7.10
CA VAL A 259 -1.11 22.37 -8.07
C VAL A 259 -0.55 23.47 -8.96
N GLN A 260 -1.40 24.36 -9.48
CA GLN A 260 -0.98 25.50 -10.31
C GLN A 260 0.04 26.38 -9.58
N LYS A 261 -0.30 26.83 -8.36
CA LYS A 261 0.60 27.63 -7.52
C LYS A 261 1.90 26.90 -7.18
N THR A 262 1.81 25.60 -6.91
CA THR A 262 2.97 24.75 -6.62
C THR A 262 3.92 24.68 -7.81
N CYS A 263 3.39 24.43 -9.01
CA CYS A 263 4.18 24.36 -10.24
C CYS A 263 4.86 25.70 -10.56
N GLU A 264 4.16 26.82 -10.40
CA GLU A 264 4.72 28.16 -10.59
C GLU A 264 5.88 28.44 -9.63
N ASN A 265 5.72 28.09 -8.36
CA ASN A 265 6.76 28.31 -7.35
C ASN A 265 7.95 27.37 -7.53
N LEU A 266 7.73 26.11 -7.92
CA LEU A 266 8.83 25.17 -8.23
C LEU A 266 9.70 25.70 -9.38
N ARG A 267 9.06 26.12 -10.49
CA ARG A 267 9.79 26.70 -11.64
C ARG A 267 10.52 27.99 -11.25
N SER A 268 9.87 28.86 -10.49
CA SER A 268 10.47 30.12 -10.03
C SER A 268 11.66 29.90 -9.08
N ALA A 269 11.62 28.82 -8.29
CA ALA A 269 12.71 28.40 -7.42
C ALA A 269 13.82 27.60 -8.14
N GLY A 270 13.73 27.42 -9.47
CA GLY A 270 14.76 26.78 -10.27
C GLY A 270 14.69 25.25 -10.29
N PHE A 271 13.59 24.64 -9.84
CA PHE A 271 13.38 23.20 -9.98
C PHE A 271 13.10 22.83 -11.45
N LEU A 272 13.62 21.67 -11.84
CA LEU A 272 13.47 21.09 -13.17
C LEU A 272 12.51 19.90 -13.14
N ASP A 273 12.11 19.42 -14.32
CA ASP A 273 11.24 18.25 -14.50
C ASP A 273 9.94 18.31 -13.67
N VAL A 274 9.30 19.50 -13.65
CA VAL A 274 8.02 19.67 -12.95
C VAL A 274 6.93 18.86 -13.65
N GLU A 275 6.53 17.75 -13.03
CA GLU A 275 5.54 16.81 -13.54
C GLU A 275 4.37 16.68 -12.55
N VAL A 276 3.15 16.60 -13.06
CA VAL A 276 1.94 16.38 -12.25
C VAL A 276 1.28 15.09 -12.69
N ILE A 277 0.96 14.22 -11.73
CA ILE A 277 0.23 12.98 -11.98
C ILE A 277 -0.96 12.83 -11.02
N GLU A 278 -1.94 12.05 -11.45
CA GLU A 278 -3.04 11.54 -10.62
C GLU A 278 -3.06 10.00 -10.74
N CYS A 279 -3.18 9.29 -9.61
CA CYS A 279 -3.19 7.83 -9.60
C CYS A 279 -4.60 7.30 -9.37
N ILE A 280 -5.24 6.79 -10.43
CA ILE A 280 -6.59 6.22 -10.34
C ILE A 280 -6.53 4.70 -10.24
N SER A 281 -6.91 4.17 -9.08
CA SER A 281 -7.02 2.74 -8.85
C SER A 281 -8.44 2.22 -9.06
N ARG A 282 -8.56 1.02 -9.62
CA ARG A 282 -9.81 0.27 -9.70
C ARG A 282 -9.60 -1.18 -9.30
N ASN A 283 -10.28 -1.60 -8.24
CA ASN A 283 -10.27 -2.99 -7.82
C ASN A 283 -11.37 -3.78 -8.51
N TYR A 284 -11.06 -5.01 -8.91
CA TYR A 284 -12.03 -5.94 -9.48
C TYR A 284 -12.21 -7.14 -8.55
N ASP A 285 -13.45 -7.56 -8.36
CA ASP A 285 -13.79 -8.82 -7.71
C ASP A 285 -14.06 -9.88 -8.80
N PRO A 286 -13.32 -11.00 -8.80
CA PRO A 286 -13.60 -12.12 -9.68
C PRO A 286 -14.86 -12.83 -9.17
N VAL A 287 -15.92 -12.76 -9.95
CA VAL A 287 -17.19 -13.42 -9.66
C VAL A 287 -17.48 -14.48 -10.72
N HIS A 288 -18.01 -15.60 -10.28
CA HIS A 288 -18.57 -16.58 -11.19
C HIS A 288 -19.97 -16.09 -11.60
N THR A 289 -20.14 -15.77 -12.88
CA THR A 289 -21.41 -15.28 -13.43
C THR A 289 -21.88 -16.19 -14.55
N VAL A 290 -23.17 -16.12 -14.86
CA VAL A 290 -23.76 -16.86 -15.97
C VAL A 290 -24.16 -15.82 -17.01
N LEU A 291 -23.92 -16.11 -18.29
CA LEU A 291 -24.45 -15.26 -19.34
C LEU A 291 -25.96 -15.40 -19.34
N ASN A 292 -26.63 -14.35 -18.90
CA ASN A 292 -28.06 -14.26 -18.92
C ASN A 292 -28.52 -14.14 -20.38
N VAL A 293 -29.00 -15.23 -20.97
CA VAL A 293 -29.53 -15.23 -22.33
C VAL A 293 -30.96 -14.70 -22.30
N PRO A 294 -31.27 -13.56 -22.94
CA PRO A 294 -32.62 -13.03 -22.96
C PRO A 294 -33.60 -14.04 -23.54
N ASN A 295 -34.69 -14.34 -22.83
CA ASN A 295 -35.77 -15.18 -23.34
C ASN A 295 -36.61 -14.39 -24.35
N LEU A 296 -36.38 -14.66 -25.63
CA LEU A 296 -37.12 -14.13 -26.77
C LEU A 296 -38.22 -15.10 -27.23
N GLY A 297 -38.60 -16.09 -26.42
CA GLY A 297 -39.55 -17.14 -26.75
C GLY A 297 -38.91 -18.46 -27.20
N GLN A 298 -37.62 -18.66 -26.95
CA GLN A 298 -36.91 -19.93 -27.18
C GLN A 298 -37.05 -20.90 -26.01
N ASP A 299 -36.96 -22.20 -26.29
CA ASP A 299 -37.04 -23.26 -25.28
C ASP A 299 -35.69 -23.48 -24.58
N ASN A 300 -34.56 -23.26 -25.27
CA ASN A 300 -33.21 -23.37 -24.71
C ASN A 300 -32.32 -22.15 -25.03
N ALA A 301 -31.46 -21.76 -24.09
CA ALA A 301 -30.43 -20.74 -24.27
C ALA A 301 -29.49 -21.02 -25.46
N THR A 302 -29.21 -22.30 -25.77
CA THR A 302 -28.36 -22.71 -26.90
C THR A 302 -28.96 -22.41 -28.26
N ASP A 303 -30.28 -22.24 -28.37
CA ASP A 303 -30.96 -22.06 -29.65
C ASP A 303 -30.56 -20.75 -30.34
N LEU A 304 -30.17 -19.74 -29.56
CA LEU A 304 -29.66 -18.47 -30.07
C LEU A 304 -28.21 -18.57 -30.56
N PHE A 305 -27.37 -19.39 -29.91
CA PHE A 305 -25.96 -19.54 -30.28
C PHE A 305 -25.75 -20.41 -31.52
N ASN A 306 -26.62 -21.41 -31.70
CA ASN A 306 -26.52 -22.35 -32.82
C ASN A 306 -27.26 -21.86 -34.08
N GLY A 307 -27.85 -20.66 -34.04
CA GLY A 307 -28.61 -20.09 -35.16
C GLY A 307 -29.91 -20.85 -35.50
N THR A 308 -30.38 -21.73 -34.61
CA THR A 308 -31.59 -22.55 -34.79
C THR A 308 -32.86 -21.87 -34.29
N TYR A 309 -32.72 -20.72 -33.62
CA TYR A 309 -33.85 -19.94 -33.16
C TYR A 309 -34.73 -19.47 -34.33
N THR A 310 -36.03 -19.78 -34.25
CA THR A 310 -37.05 -19.25 -35.14
C THR A 310 -38.05 -18.44 -34.32
N TYR A 311 -38.16 -17.14 -34.62
CA TYR A 311 -39.11 -16.25 -33.94
C TYR A 311 -40.55 -16.71 -34.24
N LYS A 312 -41.21 -17.31 -33.26
CA LYS A 312 -42.63 -17.61 -33.33
C LYS A 312 -43.40 -16.39 -32.82
N LYS A 313 -43.87 -15.54 -33.74
CA LYS A 313 -44.84 -14.50 -33.40
C LYS A 313 -46.04 -15.21 -32.77
N ALA A 314 -46.40 -14.86 -31.53
CA ALA A 314 -47.55 -15.45 -30.87
C ALA A 314 -48.77 -15.30 -31.80
N GLN A 315 -49.24 -16.40 -32.35
CA GLN A 315 -50.50 -16.41 -33.07
C GLN A 315 -51.57 -16.18 -32.01
N VAL A 316 -52.24 -15.03 -32.08
CA VAL A 316 -53.50 -14.83 -31.37
C VAL A 316 -54.45 -15.86 -31.97
N ALA A 317 -54.65 -16.97 -31.27
CA ALA A 317 -55.67 -17.92 -31.65
C ALA A 317 -57.02 -17.20 -31.47
N GLU A 318 -57.66 -16.84 -32.59
CA GLU A 318 -59.07 -16.51 -32.58
C GLU A 318 -59.82 -17.76 -32.11
N ALA A 319 -60.36 -17.70 -30.90
CA ALA A 319 -61.18 -18.78 -30.36
C ALA A 319 -62.46 -18.89 -31.22
N PRO A 320 -62.82 -20.07 -31.76
CA PRO A 320 -64.12 -20.28 -32.38
C PRO A 320 -65.19 -20.16 -31.28
N GLY A 321 -66.13 -19.25 -31.48
CA GLY A 321 -67.16 -18.94 -30.49
C GLY A 321 -68.18 -20.06 -30.30
N THR A 322 -68.55 -20.30 -29.03
CA THR A 322 -69.90 -20.63 -28.59
C THR A 322 -70.08 -20.21 -27.12
N ASP A 323 -71.28 -19.73 -26.82
CA ASP A 323 -71.73 -19.05 -25.60
C ASP A 323 -71.40 -19.75 -24.27
N SER A 324 -70.92 -18.99 -23.29
CA SER A 324 -71.63 -18.71 -22.02
C SER A 324 -70.71 -18.01 -21.00
N GLY A 325 -71.17 -16.81 -20.58
CA GLY A 325 -70.82 -16.07 -19.35
C GLY A 325 -69.44 -16.19 -18.70
N ALA A 326 -68.63 -15.13 -18.80
CA ALA A 326 -68.00 -14.45 -17.66
C ALA A 326 -67.09 -13.30 -18.11
N ASP A 327 -67.35 -12.12 -17.54
CA ASP A 327 -66.49 -10.94 -17.36
C ASP A 327 -65.40 -10.58 -18.38
N LYS A 328 -65.70 -9.50 -19.10
CA LYS A 328 -64.72 -8.52 -19.59
C LYS A 328 -63.86 -8.02 -18.43
N ARG A 329 -62.62 -8.49 -18.29
CA ARG A 329 -61.58 -7.75 -17.56
C ARG A 329 -60.65 -7.05 -18.54
N LEU A 330 -60.81 -5.73 -18.56
CA LEU A 330 -60.07 -4.76 -19.35
C LEU A 330 -58.55 -4.98 -19.31
N ALA A 331 -57.95 -4.78 -20.48
CA ALA A 331 -56.53 -4.66 -20.73
C ALA A 331 -55.85 -3.71 -19.72
N ARG A 332 -54.84 -4.22 -19.01
CA ARG A 332 -53.84 -3.36 -18.38
C ARG A 332 -52.81 -2.96 -19.44
N ARG A 333 -52.80 -1.66 -19.76
CA ARG A 333 -51.69 -0.97 -20.43
C ARG A 333 -50.41 -1.25 -19.64
N ASN A 334 -49.45 -1.91 -20.27
CA ASN A 334 -48.06 -1.91 -19.82
C ASN A 334 -47.37 -0.72 -20.51
N GLU A 335 -47.01 0.31 -19.73
CA GLU A 335 -46.06 1.34 -20.15
C GLU A 335 -44.68 0.72 -20.42
N PRO A 336 -43.84 1.30 -21.29
CA PRO A 336 -42.55 0.73 -21.66
C PRO A 336 -41.55 0.89 -20.51
N HIS A 337 -41.37 -0.17 -19.72
CA HIS A 337 -40.26 -0.33 -18.80
C HIS A 337 -39.04 -0.80 -19.60
N LEU A 338 -37.94 -0.03 -19.57
CA LEU A 338 -36.74 -0.25 -20.38
C LEU A 338 -35.98 -1.55 -20.06
N PHE A 339 -36.38 -2.30 -19.03
CA PHE A 339 -35.90 -3.66 -18.77
C PHE A 339 -37.03 -4.51 -18.20
N PRO A 340 -37.27 -5.74 -18.72
CA PRO A 340 -38.31 -6.62 -18.20
C PRO A 340 -37.88 -7.25 -16.85
N PRO A 341 -38.84 -7.63 -15.99
CA PRO A 341 -38.55 -8.18 -14.65
C PRO A 341 -37.82 -9.53 -14.70
N LEU A 342 -37.17 -9.86 -13.58
CA LEU A 342 -36.14 -10.88 -13.36
C LEU A 342 -36.42 -12.35 -13.76
N SER A 343 -37.56 -12.69 -14.39
CA SER A 343 -37.88 -14.07 -14.80
C SER A 343 -37.42 -14.45 -16.22
N ASN A 344 -36.83 -13.53 -16.99
CA ASN A 344 -36.70 -13.67 -18.44
C ASN A 344 -35.30 -14.10 -18.95
N TYR A 345 -34.49 -14.77 -18.13
CA TYR A 345 -33.17 -15.23 -18.57
C TYR A 345 -33.08 -16.76 -18.55
N LEU A 346 -32.75 -17.35 -19.71
CA LEU A 346 -32.43 -18.77 -19.80
C LEU A 346 -30.97 -18.97 -19.42
N THR A 347 -30.71 -19.96 -18.57
CA THR A 347 -29.34 -20.39 -18.23
C THR A 347 -28.96 -21.56 -19.13
N LEU A 348 -27.70 -21.59 -19.58
CA LEU A 348 -27.14 -22.73 -20.32
C LEU A 348 -27.10 -23.95 -19.39
N ASN A 349 -28.12 -24.79 -19.47
CA ASN A 349 -28.18 -26.07 -18.80
C ASN A 349 -28.10 -27.18 -19.87
N GLU A 350 -26.90 -27.67 -20.17
CA GLU A 350 -26.83 -28.96 -20.85
C GLU A 350 -27.00 -30.06 -19.80
N ASN A 351 -27.97 -30.93 -20.05
CA ASN A 351 -28.13 -32.17 -19.32
C ASN A 351 -27.31 -33.21 -20.10
N PRO A 352 -26.09 -33.61 -19.67
CA PRO A 352 -25.48 -34.79 -20.26
C PRO A 352 -26.42 -35.95 -19.93
N LYS A 353 -27.06 -36.52 -20.95
CA LYS A 353 -27.88 -37.72 -20.79
C LYS A 353 -26.99 -38.84 -20.23
N GLY A 354 -27.00 -39.03 -18.91
CA GLY A 354 -26.23 -40.08 -18.26
C GLY A 354 -26.01 -39.82 -16.77
N ASN A 355 -26.77 -40.53 -15.94
CA ASN A 355 -26.50 -40.84 -14.53
C ASN A 355 -26.21 -39.67 -13.58
N GLY A 356 -27.27 -39.12 -12.99
CA GLY A 356 -27.32 -38.78 -11.56
C GLY A 356 -26.27 -37.83 -10.97
N GLN A 357 -25.58 -37.01 -11.76
CA GLN A 357 -24.69 -35.97 -11.27
C GLN A 357 -25.27 -34.59 -11.58
N GLY A 358 -25.35 -33.76 -10.54
CA GLY A 358 -26.11 -32.50 -10.53
C GLY A 358 -25.78 -31.52 -11.66
N TYR A 359 -26.76 -30.68 -11.98
CA TYR A 359 -26.69 -29.57 -12.94
C TYR A 359 -25.35 -28.82 -12.85
N ARG A 360 -24.50 -28.92 -13.86
CA ARG A 360 -23.35 -28.01 -14.02
C ARG A 360 -23.83 -26.78 -14.79
N GLN A 361 -24.07 -25.71 -14.05
CA GLN A 361 -24.35 -24.39 -14.61
C GLN A 361 -23.08 -23.92 -15.36
N TYR A 362 -23.16 -23.72 -16.68
CA TYR A 362 -22.05 -23.14 -17.45
C TYR A 362 -21.93 -21.64 -17.13
N GLY A 363 -21.27 -21.32 -16.02
CA GLY A 363 -20.82 -19.96 -15.76
C GLY A 363 -19.39 -19.72 -16.25
N TYR A 364 -19.03 -18.45 -16.32
CA TYR A 364 -17.67 -18.01 -16.59
C TYR A 364 -17.23 -17.06 -15.47
N TRP A 365 -15.93 -16.96 -15.26
CA TRP A 365 -15.36 -15.98 -14.34
C TRP A 365 -15.35 -14.62 -15.01
N ALA A 366 -15.99 -13.64 -14.38
CA ALA A 366 -15.98 -12.24 -14.80
C ALA A 366 -15.31 -11.38 -13.71
N ALA A 367 -14.53 -10.40 -14.12
CA ALA A 367 -13.98 -9.39 -13.23
C ALA A 367 -14.97 -8.22 -13.16
N LEU A 368 -15.65 -8.04 -12.03
CA LEU A 368 -16.55 -6.91 -11.82
C LEU A 368 -15.85 -5.81 -11.01
N PRO A 369 -15.90 -4.54 -11.42
CA PRO A 369 -15.32 -3.45 -10.66
C PRO A 369 -16.03 -3.33 -9.31
N ARG A 370 -15.28 -3.11 -8.23
CA ARG A 370 -15.86 -2.83 -6.91
C ARG A 370 -16.52 -1.47 -6.93
N GLN A 371 -17.74 -1.41 -6.40
CA GLN A 371 -18.52 -0.17 -6.38
C GLN A 371 -17.98 0.89 -5.40
N LYS A 372 -17.18 0.48 -4.42
CA LYS A 372 -16.64 1.38 -3.39
C LYS A 372 -15.14 1.14 -3.25
N ASP A 373 -14.36 1.91 -3.99
CA ASP A 373 -12.93 2.02 -3.76
C ASP A 373 -12.66 3.30 -2.96
N THR A 374 -12.15 3.13 -1.74
CA THR A 374 -11.61 4.23 -0.95
C THR A 374 -10.24 4.59 -1.53
N GLY A 375 -10.25 5.43 -2.57
CA GLY A 375 -9.07 6.09 -3.09
C GLY A 375 -9.00 7.53 -2.61
N HIS A 376 -7.80 8.10 -2.65
CA HIS A 376 -7.63 9.53 -2.59
C HIS A 376 -7.88 10.13 -3.98
N THR A 377 -8.63 11.23 -4.04
CA THR A 377 -8.62 12.12 -5.20
C THR A 377 -7.64 13.25 -4.88
N GLY A 378 -6.45 13.19 -5.45
CA GLY A 378 -5.41 14.20 -5.26
C GLY A 378 -4.32 14.06 -6.30
N TYR A 379 -3.55 15.13 -6.45
CA TYR A 379 -2.48 15.26 -7.42
C TYR A 379 -1.13 15.16 -6.73
N LEU A 380 -0.19 14.48 -7.37
CA LEU A 380 1.20 14.42 -6.97
C LEU A 380 2.01 15.28 -7.95
N THR A 381 2.67 16.32 -7.44
CA THR A 381 3.57 17.17 -8.23
C THR A 381 5.01 16.82 -7.87
N PHE A 382 5.77 16.36 -8.85
CA PHE A 382 7.18 16.01 -8.71
C PHE A 382 8.06 17.07 -9.35
N ALA A 383 9.25 17.27 -8.79
CA ALA A 383 10.30 18.08 -9.41
C ALA A 383 11.68 17.69 -8.88
N SER A 384 12.72 18.10 -9.61
CA SER A 384 14.12 17.79 -9.32
C SER A 384 14.92 19.07 -9.01
N SER A 385 15.65 19.05 -7.90
CA SER A 385 16.71 20.01 -7.60
C SER A 385 18.02 19.45 -8.11
N ILE A 386 18.58 20.07 -9.15
CA ILE A 386 19.87 19.68 -9.72
C ILE A 386 20.92 20.67 -9.20
N PRO A 387 22.05 20.19 -8.65
CA PRO A 387 23.13 21.08 -8.23
C PRO A 387 23.58 21.90 -9.42
N MET A 388 23.57 23.22 -9.30
CA MET A 388 24.28 24.05 -10.28
C MET A 388 25.75 23.71 -10.16
N THR A 389 26.30 23.00 -11.15
CA THR A 389 27.74 22.96 -11.34
C THR A 389 28.20 24.40 -11.46
N THR A 390 28.95 24.89 -10.48
CA THR A 390 29.77 26.08 -10.67
C THR A 390 30.51 25.86 -11.97
N SER A 391 30.18 26.65 -12.99
CA SER A 391 30.82 26.55 -14.30
C SER A 391 32.32 26.57 -14.05
N VAL A 392 32.98 25.43 -14.31
CA VAL A 392 34.41 25.46 -14.58
C VAL A 392 34.53 26.46 -15.72
N ASN A 393 35.19 27.58 -15.45
CA ASN A 393 35.45 28.64 -16.42
C ASN A 393 36.02 28.00 -17.69
N ASN A 394 35.17 27.75 -18.69
CA ASN A 394 35.61 27.55 -20.06
C ASN A 394 35.78 28.96 -20.63
N PRO A 395 37.01 29.40 -20.95
CA PRO A 395 37.19 30.65 -21.64
C PRO A 395 36.67 30.49 -23.07
N SER A 396 35.84 31.44 -23.49
CA SER A 396 35.51 31.81 -24.87
C SER A 396 34.98 30.70 -25.79
N CYS A 397 33.67 30.69 -25.98
CA CYS A 397 33.10 30.50 -27.32
C CYS A 397 32.32 31.77 -27.67
N ASP A 398 33.08 32.80 -28.06
CA ASP A 398 32.55 33.88 -28.89
C ASP A 398 32.08 33.22 -30.20
N VAL A 399 30.77 33.20 -30.42
CA VAL A 399 30.22 32.91 -31.74
C VAL A 399 29.99 34.25 -32.40
N ASP A 400 30.86 34.52 -33.38
CA ASP A 400 30.84 35.69 -34.23
C ASP A 400 29.45 35.97 -34.79
N ASN A 401 29.02 37.21 -34.56
CA ASN A 401 27.87 37.82 -35.21
C ASN A 401 28.34 38.35 -36.58
N GLN A 402 28.30 37.49 -37.60
CA GLN A 402 28.27 37.88 -39.03
C GLN A 402 26.94 37.31 -39.55
N GLY A 403 25.94 38.09 -39.93
CA GLY A 403 26.03 39.20 -40.86
C GLY A 403 25.65 38.67 -42.24
N ASP A 404 24.36 38.42 -42.48
CA ASP A 404 23.84 38.20 -43.84
C ASP A 404 22.57 39.03 -44.02
N ALA A 405 22.77 40.15 -44.72
CA ALA A 405 21.74 40.87 -45.45
C ALA A 405 21.95 40.54 -46.92
N VAL A 406 21.00 39.88 -47.59
CA VAL A 406 20.80 39.99 -49.05
C VAL A 406 19.34 39.72 -49.42
N GLU A 407 18.78 40.71 -50.15
CA GLU A 407 17.59 40.78 -51.03
C GLU A 407 16.18 40.55 -50.49
#